data_AF-A0AA89AXF1-F1
#
_entry.id   AF-A0AA89AXF1-F1
#
_cell.length_a   1.000
_cell.length_b   1.000
_cell.length_c   1.000
_cell.angle_alpha   90.00
_cell.angle_beta   90.00
_cell.angle_gamma   90.00
#
_symmetry.space_group_name_H-M   'P 1'
#
loop_
_entity.id
_entity.type
_entity.pdbx_description
1 polymer ?
#
loop_
_entity_poly.entity_id
_entity_poly.type
_entity_poly.pdbx_seq_one_letter_code
_entity_poly.pdbx_strand_id
1 'polypeptide(L)'
;MMFLLTALKVQYVLDPNLPPLLEITDNDSDETKAARKKREEDELVCRGHILNALSDRFYDLFTSSKCPKEIWKALENKYNNEKQGADKFLTLKYFEFTMNDSESALDQVHQLQILVSKLKDLKVEMFENKKAAKDKYEATKYLMPLTSLAHTV
;
A
#
# COMPACT_ATOMS: atom_id res chain seq x y z
N MET A 1 -5.69 -5.54 13.64
CA MET A 1 -5.89 -4.28 14.40
C MET A 1 -7.33 -3.78 14.32
N MET A 2 -7.88 -3.54 13.13
CA MET A 2 -9.24 -2.96 12.96
C MET A 2 -10.33 -3.68 13.74
N PHE A 3 -10.33 -5.02 13.75
CA PHE A 3 -11.31 -5.82 14.49
C PHE A 3 -11.47 -5.41 15.96
N LEU A 4 -10.37 -5.17 16.69
CA LEU A 4 -10.42 -4.80 18.11
C LEU A 4 -11.00 -3.39 18.30
N LEU A 5 -10.61 -2.44 17.44
CA LEU A 5 -11.14 -1.08 17.48
C LEU A 5 -12.65 -1.04 17.16
N THR A 6 -13.12 -1.90 16.26
CA THR A 6 -14.54 -2.08 15.97
C THR A 6 -15.28 -2.69 17.17
N ALA A 7 -14.72 -3.73 17.79
CA ALA A 7 -15.32 -4.38 18.97
C ALA A 7 -15.47 -3.42 20.15
N LEU A 8 -14.49 -2.52 20.33
CA LEU A 8 -14.50 -1.47 21.34
C LEU A 8 -15.33 -0.24 20.95
N LYS A 9 -15.86 -0.19 19.71
CA LYS A 9 -16.62 0.93 19.16
C LYS A 9 -15.86 2.26 19.10
N VAL A 10 -14.53 2.22 19.04
CA VAL A 10 -13.66 3.42 18.96
C VAL A 10 -13.09 3.65 17.56
N GLN A 11 -13.38 2.78 16.59
CA GLN A 11 -12.87 2.90 15.22
C GLN A 11 -13.20 4.25 14.55
N TYR A 12 -14.35 4.84 14.87
CA TYR A 12 -14.81 6.10 14.28
C TYR A 12 -13.83 7.26 14.51
N VAL A 13 -13.01 7.18 15.57
CA VAL A 13 -11.94 8.15 15.88
C VAL A 13 -10.95 8.30 14.73
N LEU A 14 -10.76 7.23 13.94
CA LEU A 14 -9.81 7.21 12.83
C LEU A 14 -10.38 7.81 11.54
N ASP A 15 -11.65 8.19 11.51
CA ASP A 15 -12.31 8.70 10.30
C ASP A 15 -11.62 10.00 9.83
N PRO A 16 -11.13 10.06 8.57
CA PRO A 16 -10.62 11.28 7.94
C PRO A 16 -11.56 12.48 8.04
N ASN A 17 -12.88 12.24 8.02
CA ASN A 17 -13.92 13.26 8.02
C ASN A 17 -14.43 13.60 9.43
N LEU A 18 -13.86 13.01 10.49
CA LEU A 18 -14.26 13.33 11.86
C LEU A 18 -13.98 14.80 12.16
N PRO A 19 -14.98 15.58 12.63
CA PRO A 19 -14.79 16.98 12.99
C PRO A 19 -13.73 17.15 14.09
N PRO A 20 -12.99 18.27 14.14
CA PRO A 20 -12.14 18.60 15.28
C PRO A 20 -12.96 18.70 16.57
N LEU A 21 -12.32 18.45 17.71
CA LEU A 21 -12.90 18.80 19.01
C LEU A 21 -13.02 20.34 19.07
N LEU A 22 -14.23 20.87 19.22
CA LEU A 22 -14.45 22.30 19.43
C LEU A 22 -13.92 22.72 20.82
N GLU A 23 -13.48 23.96 20.96
CA GLU A 23 -13.06 24.51 22.26
C GLU A 23 -14.27 24.62 23.22
N ILE A 24 -14.04 24.56 24.54
CA ILE A 24 -15.12 24.67 25.53
C ILE A 24 -15.65 26.09 25.46
N THR A 25 -16.94 26.23 25.17
CA THR A 25 -17.64 27.51 25.38
C THR A 25 -18.57 27.38 26.57
N ASP A 26 -18.70 28.43 27.38
CA ASP A 26 -19.58 28.43 28.56
C ASP A 26 -21.07 28.19 28.21
N ASN A 27 -21.43 28.33 26.93
CA ASN A 27 -22.76 28.06 26.38
C ASN A 27 -22.99 26.60 25.94
N ASP A 28 -21.98 25.74 26.07
CA ASP A 28 -22.08 24.33 25.67
C ASP A 28 -23.03 23.57 26.61
N SER A 29 -24.00 22.86 26.02
CA SER A 29 -24.92 21.98 26.74
C SER A 29 -24.19 20.85 27.47
N ASP A 30 -24.80 20.28 28.51
CA ASP A 30 -24.21 19.16 29.25
C ASP A 30 -23.97 17.94 28.34
N GLU A 31 -24.82 17.71 27.33
CA GLU A 31 -24.63 16.64 26.36
C GLU A 31 -23.38 16.85 25.49
N THR A 32 -23.06 18.09 25.10
CA THR A 32 -21.89 18.36 24.25
C THR A 32 -20.59 18.21 25.03
N LYS A 33 -20.59 18.57 26.33
CA LYS A 33 -19.48 18.31 27.25
C LYS A 33 -19.27 16.81 27.48
N ALA A 34 -20.35 16.05 27.69
CA ALA A 34 -20.28 14.60 27.86
C ALA A 34 -19.79 13.87 26.60
N ALA A 35 -20.28 14.27 25.43
CA ALA A 35 -19.84 13.71 24.14
C ALA A 35 -18.34 13.98 23.89
N ARG A 36 -17.85 15.16 24.26
CA ARG A 36 -16.42 15.52 24.17
C ARG A 36 -15.56 14.65 25.05
N LYS A 37 -15.91 14.55 26.34
CA LYS A 37 -15.17 13.72 27.30
C LYS A 37 -15.11 12.27 26.84
N LYS A 38 -16.24 11.73 26.38
CA LYS A 38 -16.29 10.38 25.79
C LYS A 38 -15.35 10.25 24.60
N ARG A 39 -15.32 11.23 23.71
CA ARG A 39 -14.41 11.19 22.55
C ARG A 39 -12.94 11.23 22.97
N GLU A 40 -12.58 12.03 23.96
CA GLU A 40 -11.20 12.07 24.51
C GLU A 40 -10.80 10.70 25.08
N GLU A 41 -11.71 10.05 25.82
CA GLU A 41 -11.51 8.69 26.32
C GLU A 41 -11.36 7.67 25.17
N ASP A 42 -12.22 7.74 24.16
CA ASP A 42 -12.16 6.87 22.98
C ASP A 42 -10.85 7.09 22.19
N GLU A 43 -10.37 8.33 22.08
CA GLU A 43 -9.09 8.67 21.45
C GLU A 43 -7.90 8.06 22.20
N LEU A 44 -7.91 8.12 23.54
CA LEU A 44 -6.88 7.50 24.37
C LEU A 44 -6.87 5.98 24.25
N VAL A 45 -8.04 5.34 24.31
CA VAL A 45 -8.20 3.89 24.14
C VAL A 45 -7.72 3.47 22.75
N CYS A 46 -8.17 4.17 21.70
CA CYS A 46 -7.78 3.89 20.33
C CYS A 46 -6.26 3.99 20.15
N ARG A 47 -5.65 5.07 20.65
CA ARG A 47 -4.19 5.26 20.62
C ARG A 47 -3.45 4.15 21.36
N GLY A 48 -3.89 3.79 22.56
CA GLY A 48 -3.26 2.73 23.36
C GLY A 48 -3.27 1.39 22.64
N HIS A 49 -4.42 1.02 22.03
CA HIS A 49 -4.50 -0.19 21.23
C HIS A 49 -3.62 -0.14 19.99
N ILE A 50 -3.59 0.98 19.27
CA ILE A 50 -2.71 1.20 18.12
C ILE A 50 -1.26 0.93 18.52
N LEU A 51 -0.76 1.63 19.54
CA LEU A 51 0.61 1.51 19.99
C LEU A 51 0.97 0.09 20.47
N ASN A 52 0.07 -0.58 21.19
CA ASN A 52 0.31 -1.93 21.70
C ASN A 52 0.43 -3.02 20.61
N ALA A 53 -0.04 -2.77 19.39
CA ALA A 53 0.14 -3.73 18.30
C ALA A 53 1.35 -3.41 17.42
N LEU A 54 2.06 -2.31 17.69
CA LEU A 54 3.28 -1.96 16.96
C LEU A 54 4.46 -2.76 17.49
N SER A 55 5.43 -3.03 16.63
CA SER A 55 6.75 -3.46 17.08
C SER A 55 7.50 -2.29 17.71
N ASP A 56 8.51 -2.58 18.54
CA ASP A 56 9.29 -1.60 19.31
C ASP A 56 9.74 -0.39 18.46
N ARG A 57 10.27 -0.64 17.25
CA ARG A 57 10.71 0.43 16.35
C ARG A 57 9.61 1.42 15.97
N PHE A 58 8.39 0.93 15.75
CA PHE A 58 7.25 1.78 15.40
C PHE A 58 6.62 2.41 16.64
N TYR A 59 6.62 1.70 17.76
CA TYR A 59 6.19 2.23 19.04
C TYR A 59 7.01 3.48 19.40
N ASP A 60 8.34 3.39 19.35
CA ASP A 60 9.25 4.51 19.65
C ASP A 60 9.04 5.71 18.72
N LEU A 61 8.70 5.46 17.45
CA LEU A 61 8.43 6.51 16.47
C LEU A 61 7.13 7.27 16.77
N PHE A 62 6.09 6.56 17.26
CA PHE A 62 4.74 7.10 17.40
C PHE A 62 4.31 7.38 18.85
N THR A 63 5.13 7.02 19.84
CA THR A 63 4.82 7.23 21.27
C THR A 63 4.60 8.71 21.60
N SER A 64 5.27 9.64 20.90
CA SER A 64 5.09 11.09 21.09
C SER A 64 3.83 11.65 20.41
N SER A 65 3.27 10.94 19.42
CA SER A 65 2.06 11.36 18.71
C SER A 65 0.83 11.19 19.61
N LYS A 66 0.10 12.28 19.85
CA LYS A 66 -1.12 12.26 20.66
C LYS A 66 -2.36 11.84 19.88
N CYS A 67 -2.36 12.05 18.56
CA CYS A 67 -3.53 11.81 17.72
C CYS A 67 -3.49 10.40 17.12
N PRO A 68 -4.39 9.47 17.53
CA PRO A 68 -4.44 8.11 16.96
C PRO A 68 -4.66 8.11 15.45
N LYS A 69 -5.42 9.09 14.93
CA LYS A 69 -5.69 9.26 13.50
C LYS A 69 -4.43 9.56 12.70
N GLU A 70 -3.51 10.37 13.23
CA GLU A 70 -2.23 10.66 12.57
C GLU A 70 -1.34 9.42 12.52
N ILE A 71 -1.27 8.68 13.63
CA ILE A 71 -0.53 7.40 13.69
C ILE A 71 -1.10 6.43 12.66
N TRP A 72 -2.42 6.26 12.64
CA TRP A 72 -3.11 5.37 11.71
C TRP A 72 -2.84 5.75 10.24
N LYS A 73 -2.99 7.04 9.89
CA LYS A 73 -2.74 7.54 8.53
C LYS A 73 -1.28 7.33 8.10
N ALA A 74 -0.31 7.55 9.00
CA ALA A 74 1.09 7.33 8.70
C ALA A 74 1.40 5.84 8.43
N LEU A 75 0.81 4.94 9.23
CA LEU A 75 0.92 3.49 9.03
C LEU A 75 0.29 3.09 7.69
N GLU A 76 -0.93 3.53 7.41
CA GLU A 76 -1.64 3.23 6.17
C GLU A 76 -0.85 3.70 4.94
N ASN A 77 -0.34 4.93 4.96
CA ASN A 77 0.52 5.45 3.89
C ASN A 77 1.78 4.60 3.70
N LYS A 78 2.45 4.23 4.79
CA LYS A 78 3.67 3.41 4.72
C LYS A 78 3.39 2.05 4.10
N TYR A 79 2.40 1.32 4.62
CA TYR A 79 2.08 -0.02 4.13
C TYR A 79 1.48 0.00 2.72
N ASN A 80 0.72 1.03 2.35
CA ASN A 80 0.23 1.20 0.99
C ASN A 80 1.38 1.48 0.01
N ASN A 81 2.34 2.34 0.38
CA ASN A 81 3.52 2.61 -0.44
C ASN A 81 4.43 1.39 -0.57
N GLU A 82 4.68 0.65 0.52
CA GLU A 82 5.44 -0.60 0.50
C GLU A 82 4.78 -1.64 -0.41
N LYS A 83 3.45 -1.79 -0.30
CA LYS A 83 2.67 -2.67 -1.18
C LYS A 83 2.78 -2.25 -2.64
N GLN A 84 2.56 -0.97 -2.96
CA GLN A 84 2.71 -0.46 -4.34
C GLN A 84 4.14 -0.66 -4.87
N GLY A 85 5.16 -0.51 -4.04
CA GLY A 85 6.55 -0.77 -4.41
C GLY A 85 6.81 -2.24 -4.72
N ALA A 86 6.30 -3.15 -3.88
CA ALA A 86 6.39 -4.59 -4.11
C ALA A 86 5.66 -5.02 -5.40
N ASP A 87 4.47 -4.46 -5.65
CA ASP A 87 3.67 -4.73 -6.85
C ASP A 87 4.40 -4.24 -8.12
N LYS A 88 4.99 -3.03 -8.07
CA LYS A 88 5.82 -2.50 -9.15
C LYS A 88 7.07 -3.35 -9.40
N PHE A 89 7.76 -3.76 -8.34
CA PHE A 89 8.95 -4.60 -8.43
C PHE A 89 8.62 -5.95 -9.07
N LEU A 90 7.54 -6.60 -8.65
CA LEU A 90 7.10 -7.87 -9.24
C LEU A 90 6.74 -7.71 -10.72
N THR A 91 6.09 -6.61 -11.07
CA THR A 91 5.73 -6.26 -12.46
C THR A 91 6.98 -6.08 -13.33
N LEU A 92 7.98 -5.31 -12.86
CA LEU A 92 9.25 -5.13 -13.56
C LEU A 92 9.99 -6.45 -13.74
N LYS A 93 10.10 -7.26 -12.67
CA LYS A 93 10.75 -8.57 -12.72
C LYS A 93 10.11 -9.52 -13.75
N TYR A 94 8.80 -9.43 -13.95
CA TYR A 94 8.11 -10.19 -15.00
C TYR A 94 8.43 -9.66 -16.41
N PHE A 95 8.42 -8.34 -16.62
CA PHE A 95 8.72 -7.74 -17.92
C PHE A 95 10.18 -7.88 -18.35
N GLU A 96 11.10 -7.87 -17.40
CA GLU A 96 12.53 -8.03 -17.61
C GLU A 96 12.97 -9.49 -17.59
N PHE A 97 12.04 -10.44 -17.40
CA PHE A 97 12.38 -11.86 -17.41
C PHE A 97 12.86 -12.27 -18.80
N THR A 98 14.11 -12.69 -18.88
CA THR A 98 14.73 -13.28 -20.06
C THR A 98 15.24 -14.66 -19.72
N MET A 99 15.00 -15.63 -20.60
CA MET A 99 15.56 -16.97 -20.41
C MET A 99 17.07 -16.96 -20.66
N ASN A 100 17.81 -17.63 -19.80
CA ASN A 100 19.24 -17.85 -19.88
C ASN A 100 19.52 -19.28 -20.36
N ASP A 101 20.33 -19.42 -21.40
CA ASP A 101 20.70 -20.72 -21.99
C ASP A 101 21.57 -21.57 -21.03
N SER A 102 22.20 -20.96 -20.02
CA SER A 102 23.00 -21.67 -19.03
C SER A 102 22.19 -22.34 -17.93
N GLU A 103 20.87 -22.10 -17.86
CA GLU A 103 19.98 -22.63 -16.84
C GLU A 103 18.93 -23.60 -17.43
N SER A 104 18.42 -24.51 -16.60
CA SER A 104 17.35 -25.43 -17.02
C SER A 104 16.12 -24.66 -17.48
N ALA A 105 15.63 -24.95 -18.69
CA ALA A 105 14.40 -24.36 -19.21
C ALA A 105 13.19 -24.64 -18.31
N LEU A 106 13.14 -25.82 -17.68
CA LEU A 106 12.05 -26.20 -16.78
C LEU A 106 12.02 -25.33 -15.51
N ASP A 107 13.18 -25.07 -14.93
CA ASP A 107 13.29 -24.25 -13.71
C ASP A 107 12.91 -22.79 -14.01
N GLN A 108 13.33 -22.28 -15.16
CA GLN A 108 12.98 -20.94 -15.62
C GLN A 108 11.49 -20.80 -15.93
N VAL A 109 10.87 -21.81 -16.55
CA VAL A 109 9.41 -21.86 -16.75
C VAL A 109 8.68 -21.89 -15.41
N HIS A 110 9.18 -22.64 -14.42
CA HIS A 110 8.59 -22.66 -13.08
C HIS A 110 8.69 -21.30 -12.39
N GLN A 111 9.83 -20.61 -12.49
CA GLN A 111 9.99 -19.25 -11.97
C GLN A 111 9.01 -18.26 -12.62
N LEU A 112 8.84 -18.33 -13.94
CA LEU A 112 7.84 -17.55 -14.67
C LEU A 112 6.42 -17.84 -14.18
N GLN A 113 6.07 -19.11 -13.98
CA GLN A 113 4.75 -19.49 -13.46
C GLN A 113 4.50 -18.91 -12.07
N ILE A 114 5.50 -18.92 -11.18
CA ILE A 114 5.41 -18.29 -9.86
C ILE A 114 5.17 -16.79 -9.99
N LEU A 115 5.91 -16.10 -10.87
CA LEU A 115 5.73 -14.66 -11.11
C LEU A 115 4.31 -14.36 -11.62
N VAL A 116 3.83 -15.13 -12.59
CA VAL A 116 2.47 -15.00 -13.15
C VAL A 116 1.41 -15.26 -12.08
N SER A 117 1.58 -16.26 -11.22
CA SER A 117 0.63 -16.55 -10.14
C SER A 117 0.56 -15.38 -9.16
N LYS A 118 1.70 -14.88 -8.71
CA LYS A 118 1.76 -13.73 -7.79
C LYS A 118 1.13 -12.48 -8.39
N LEU A 119 1.34 -12.23 -9.69
CA LEU A 119 0.71 -11.10 -10.39
C LEU A 119 -0.82 -11.25 -10.50
N LYS A 120 -1.32 -12.47 -10.72
CA LYS A 120 -2.77 -12.74 -10.72
C LYS A 120 -3.41 -12.49 -9.36
N ASP A 121 -2.75 -12.95 -8.29
CA ASP A 121 -3.24 -12.79 -6.92
C ASP A 121 -3.31 -11.32 -6.49
N LEU A 122 -2.39 -10.50 -7.00
CA LEU A 122 -2.35 -9.06 -6.74
C LEU A 122 -3.49 -8.29 -7.40
N LYS A 123 -4.33 -8.91 -8.25
CA LYS A 123 -5.29 -8.20 -9.11
C LYS A 123 -4.66 -6.97 -9.75
N VAL A 124 -3.39 -7.06 -10.18
CA VAL A 124 -2.74 -5.94 -10.86
C VAL A 124 -3.61 -5.62 -12.05
N GLU A 125 -4.36 -4.52 -11.99
CA GLU A 125 -4.85 -3.87 -13.19
C GLU A 125 -3.57 -3.53 -13.95
N MET A 126 -3.16 -4.42 -14.86
CA MET A 126 -1.95 -4.27 -15.67
C MET A 126 -2.13 -3.09 -16.64
N PHE A 127 -2.45 -1.88 -16.19
CA PHE A 127 -2.62 -0.76 -17.10
C PHE A 127 -2.17 0.53 -16.46
N GLU A 128 -0.91 0.88 -16.73
CA GLU A 128 -0.59 2.28 -17.04
C GLU A 128 0.24 2.48 -18.31
N ASN A 129 0.67 1.41 -19.00
CA ASN A 129 1.47 1.58 -20.21
C ASN A 129 1.06 0.67 -21.37
N LYS A 130 -0.25 0.43 -21.53
CA LYS A 130 -0.83 -0.16 -22.76
C LYS A 130 -0.26 0.48 -24.02
N LYS A 131 -0.10 1.80 -23.99
CA LYS A 131 0.46 2.61 -25.07
C LYS A 131 1.97 2.38 -25.21
N ALA A 132 2.77 2.57 -24.15
CA ALA A 132 4.22 2.37 -24.26
C ALA A 132 4.62 0.92 -24.58
N ALA A 133 3.88 -0.08 -24.09
CA ALA A 133 4.10 -1.49 -24.41
C ALA A 133 3.73 -1.80 -25.88
N LYS A 134 2.62 -1.22 -26.37
CA LYS A 134 2.24 -1.30 -27.78
C LYS A 134 3.23 -0.58 -28.69
N ASP A 135 3.64 0.63 -28.31
CA ASP A 135 4.61 1.45 -29.04
C ASP A 135 5.98 0.77 -29.07
N LYS A 136 6.41 0.12 -27.97
CA LYS A 136 7.64 -0.68 -27.90
C LYS A 136 7.53 -1.94 -28.77
N TYR A 137 6.40 -2.64 -28.72
CA TYR A 137 6.14 -3.80 -29.59
C TYR A 137 6.14 -3.41 -31.07
N GLU A 138 5.44 -2.33 -31.44
CA GLU A 138 5.42 -1.79 -32.81
C GLU A 138 6.82 -1.34 -33.25
N ALA A 139 7.57 -0.61 -32.42
CA ALA A 139 8.95 -0.23 -32.73
C ALA A 139 9.87 -1.44 -32.96
N THR A 140 9.76 -2.49 -32.13
CA THR A 140 10.57 -3.71 -32.29
C THR A 140 10.17 -4.56 -33.50
N LYS A 141 8.89 -4.57 -33.88
CA LYS A 141 8.38 -5.28 -35.05
C LYS A 141 8.97 -4.77 -36.37
N TYR A 142 9.28 -3.48 -36.46
CA TYR A 142 9.91 -2.87 -37.63
C TYR A 142 11.44 -2.85 -37.60
N LEU A 143 12.06 -3.19 -36.46
CA LEU A 143 13.53 -3.25 -36.31
C LEU A 143 14.12 -4.65 -36.59
N MET A 144 13.37 -5.74 -36.37
CA MET A 144 13.82 -7.12 -36.68
C MET A 144 14.21 -7.35 -38.15
N PRO A 145 13.57 -6.76 -39.18
CA PRO A 145 13.99 -6.96 -40.56
C PRO A 145 15.32 -6.28 -40.92
N LEU A 146 15.71 -5.23 -40.19
CA LEU A 146 16.89 -4.43 -40.54
C LEU A 146 18.21 -5.04 -40.05
N THR A 147 18.19 -5.86 -38.99
CA THR A 147 19.38 -6.57 -38.51
C THR A 147 19.73 -7.79 -39.37
N SER A 148 18.77 -8.34 -40.12
CA SER A 148 18.99 -9.42 -41.10
C SER A 148 19.59 -8.94 -42.42
N LEU A 149 19.44 -7.67 -42.79
CA LEU A 149 19.98 -7.11 -44.05
C LEU A 149 21.42 -6.59 -43.92
N ALA A 150 21.93 -6.37 -42.70
CA ALA A 150 23.30 -5.90 -42.47
C ALA A 150 24.38 -7.01 -42.46
N HIS A 151 24.00 -8.29 -42.58
CA HIS A 151 24.93 -9.42 -42.65
C HIS A 151 25.05 -10.05 -44.05
N THR A 152 24.57 -9.37 -45.09
CA THR A 152 24.68 -9.85 -46.48
C THR A 152 25.16 -8.78 -47.47
N VAL A 153 26.14 -7.95 -47.07
CA VAL A 153 27.04 -7.23 -47.98
C VAL A 153 28.45 -7.27 -47.43
#